data_AF-A0AAW6XEF7-F1
#
_entry.id   AF-A0AAW6XEF7-F1
#
_cell.length_a   1.000
_cell.length_b   1.000
_cell.length_c   1.000
_cell.angle_alpha   90.00
_cell.angle_beta   90.00
_cell.angle_gamma   90.00
#
_symmetry.space_group_name_H-M   'P 1'
#
loop_
_entity.id
_entity.type
_entity.pdbx_description
1 polymer ?
#
loop_
_entity_poly.entity_id
_entity_poly.type
_entity_poly.pdbx_seq_one_letter_code
_entity_poly.pdbx_strand_id
1 'polypeptide(L)' 'MSWLPERQRYTTTLSVWVESLTRLLPIKHVAQLTGLHWHTVKNIDYRRLLRERTEPQ' A
#
# COMPACT_ATOMS: atom_id res chain seq x y z
N MET A 1 0.05 2.13 -19.95
CA MET A 1 0.18 1.34 -18.71
C MET A 1 -0.76 1.93 -17.65
N SER A 2 -2.06 1.65 -17.77
CA SER A 2 -3.02 1.92 -16.69
C SER A 2 -2.77 0.89 -15.60
N TRP A 3 -2.09 1.28 -14.52
CA TRP A 3 -2.12 0.44 -13.32
C TRP A 3 -3.54 0.53 -12.74
N LEU A 4 -4.04 -0.56 -12.20
CA LEU A 4 -5.40 -0.71 -11.66
C LEU A 4 -6.54 -0.63 -12.69
N PRO A 5 -7.18 -1.77 -13.02
CA PRO A 5 -8.50 -1.74 -13.62
C PRO A 5 -9.50 -1.13 -12.62
N GLU A 6 -10.37 -0.26 -13.11
CA GLU A 6 -11.40 0.54 -12.41
C GLU A 6 -12.36 -0.26 -11.50
N ARG A 7 -12.23 -1.58 -11.46
CA ARG A 7 -13.18 -2.51 -10.83
C ARG A 7 -12.60 -3.35 -9.69
N GLN A 8 -11.40 -3.06 -9.21
CA GLN A 8 -10.94 -3.57 -7.91
C GLN A 8 -10.96 -2.44 -6.89
N ARG A 9 -12.15 -2.15 -6.35
CA ARG A 9 -12.26 -1.43 -5.08
C ARG A 9 -11.66 -2.32 -4.00
N TYR A 10 -10.33 -2.32 -3.87
CA TYR A 10 -9.76 -2.70 -2.60
C TYR A 10 -10.38 -1.77 -1.56
N THR A 11 -11.15 -2.34 -0.63
CA THR A 11 -11.79 -1.60 0.46
C THR A 11 -10.74 -0.74 1.13
N THR A 12 -11.02 0.54 1.36
CA THR A 12 -10.12 1.49 2.05
C THR A 12 -9.47 0.88 3.29
N THR A 13 -10.20 0.00 3.99
CA THR A 13 -9.73 -0.85 5.09
C THR A 13 -8.46 -1.63 4.73
N LEU A 14 -8.42 -2.41 3.64
CA LEU A 14 -7.26 -3.22 3.27
C LEU A 14 -6.02 -2.36 3.04
N SER A 15 -6.18 -1.20 2.42
CA SER A 15 -5.07 -0.25 2.23
C SER A 15 -4.53 0.24 3.57
N VAL A 16 -5.39 0.61 4.52
CA VAL A 16 -4.97 1.04 5.87
C VAL A 16 -4.27 -0.09 6.63
N TRP A 17 -4.76 -1.33 6.51
CA TRP A 17 -4.11 -2.50 7.09
C TRP A 17 -2.72 -2.74 6.49
N VAL A 18 -2.59 -2.65 5.16
CA VAL A 18 -1.29 -2.77 4.47
C VAL A 18 -0.33 -1.66 4.88
N GLU A 19 -0.79 -0.41 4.96
CA GLU A 19 0.01 0.74 5.43
C GLU A 19 0.54 0.54 6.86
N SER A 20 -0.26 -0.08 7.73
CA SER A 20 0.16 -0.40 9.09
C SER A 20 1.18 -1.53 9.13
N LEU A 21 1.01 -2.55 8.28
CA LEU A 21 1.94 -3.67 8.17
C LEU A 21 3.29 -3.25 7.57
N THR A 22 3.31 -2.35 6.58
CA THR A 22 4.57 -1.88 5.96
C THR A 22 5.41 -1.00 6.89
N ARG A 23 4.82 -0.46 7.96
CA ARG A 23 5.57 0.22 9.04
C ARG A 23 6.32 -0.75 9.94
N LEU A 24 5.85 -2.00 10.05
CA LEU A 24 6.40 -3.00 10.98
C LEU A 24 7.24 -4.06 10.26
N LEU A 25 6.95 -4.31 8.98
CA LEU A 25 7.53 -5.40 8.21
C LEU A 25 8.03 -4.91 6.83
N PRO A 26 9.09 -5.54 6.28
CA PRO A 26 9.49 -5.30 4.89
C PRO A 26 8.36 -5.57 3.90
N ILE A 27 8.27 -4.74 2.86
CA ILE A 27 7.26 -4.81 1.78
C ILE A 27 7.10 -6.24 1.20
N LYS A 28 8.21 -6.98 1.08
CA LYS A 28 8.20 -8.36 0.56
C LYS A 28 7.42 -9.32 1.47
N HIS A 29 7.58 -9.20 2.79
CA HIS A 29 6.84 -10.04 3.74
C HIS A 29 5.37 -9.65 3.77
N VAL A 30 5.04 -8.37 3.69
CA VAL A 30 3.65 -7.90 3.62
C VAL A 30 2.96 -8.42 2.36
N ALA A 31 3.64 -8.42 1.21
CA ALA A 31 3.13 -9.00 -0.03
C ALA A 31 2.86 -10.52 0.10
N GLN A 32 3.77 -11.26 0.73
CA GLN A 32 3.58 -12.69 0.99
C GLN A 32 2.42 -12.97 1.96
N LEU A 33 2.28 -12.17 3.02
CA LEU A 33 1.22 -12.33 4.04
C LEU A 33 -0.17 -11.98 3.51
N THR A 34 -0.26 -10.94 2.69
CA THR A 34 -1.54 -10.44 2.15
C THR A 34 -1.95 -11.13 0.85
N GLY A 35 -1.05 -11.92 0.24
CA GLY A 35 -1.23 -12.46 -1.10
C GLY A 35 -1.25 -11.40 -2.21
N LEU A 36 -0.98 -10.13 -1.87
CA LEU A 36 -0.95 -9.04 -2.83
C LEU A 36 0.36 -9.03 -3.61
N HIS A 37 0.29 -8.60 -4.86
CA HIS A 37 1.50 -8.37 -5.64
C HIS A 37 2.38 -7.30 -4.96
N TRP A 38 3.70 -7.51 -4.95
CA TRP A 38 4.63 -6.62 -4.26
C TRP A 38 4.59 -5.17 -4.79
N HIS A 39 4.27 -4.96 -6.07
CA HIS A 39 4.06 -3.60 -6.61
C HIS A 39 2.84 -2.91 -5.98
N THR A 40 1.79 -3.66 -5.66
CA THR A 40 0.57 -3.10 -5.04
C THR A 40 0.89 -2.60 -3.64
N VAL A 41 1.58 -3.42 -2.85
CA VAL A 41 2.04 -3.05 -1.50
C VAL A 41 2.99 -1.85 -1.57
N LYS A 42 3.95 -1.87 -2.50
CA LYS A 42 4.88 -0.75 -2.73
C LYS A 42 4.16 0.55 -3.09
N ASN A 43 3.12 0.48 -3.92
CA ASN A 43 2.35 1.66 -4.31
C ASN A 43 1.53 2.23 -3.14
N ILE A 44 0.92 1.36 -2.33
CA ILE A 44 0.22 1.75 -1.10
C ILE A 44 1.19 2.46 -0.14
N ASP A 45 2.37 1.87 0.11
CA ASP A 45 3.38 2.46 0.97
C ASP A 45 3.93 3.78 0.40
N TYR A 46 4.14 3.87 -0.91
CA TYR A 46 4.56 5.11 -1.57
C TYR A 46 3.53 6.23 -1.41
N ARG A 47 2.24 5.94 -1.58
CA ARG A 47 1.15 6.90 -1.35
C ARG A 47 1.10 7.38 0.09
N ARG A 48 1.32 6.48 1.06
CA ARG A 48 1.44 6.82 2.48
C ARG A 48 2.60 7.77 2.71
N LEU A 49 3.79 7.44 2.22
CA LEU A 49 4.98 8.29 2.34
C LEU A 49 4.81 9.67 1.68
N LEU A 50 4.12 9.74 0.54
CA LEU A 50 3.78 11.02 -0.10
C LEU A 50 2.86 11.87 0.78
N ARG A 51 1.88 11.27 1.46
CA ARG A 51 1.01 12.00 2.41
C ARG A 51 1.82 12.51 3.60
N GLU A 52 2.59 11.64 4.24
CA GLU A 52 3.47 11.99 5.37
C GLU A 52 4.47 13.09 5.01
N ARG A 53 4.99 13.09 3.78
CA ARG A 53 5.90 14.13 3.27
C ARG A 53 5.20 15.46 2.97
N THR A 54 3.90 15.42 2.64
CA THR A 54 3.12 16.61 2.24
C THR A 54 2.47 17.31 3.44
N GLU A 55 2.69 16.82 4.67
CA GLU A 55 2.42 17.56 5.90
C GLU A 55 3.68 18.33 6.35
N PRO A 56 3.91 19.58 5.90
CA PRO A 56 4.83 20.46 6.58
C PRO A 56 4.17 20.92 7.90
N GLN A 57 4.87 20.75 9.02
CA GLN A 57 4.63 21.55 10.22
C GLN A 57 4.98 23.01 9.95
#